data_AF-A0ABD4U4C9-F1
#
_entry.id   AF-A0ABD4U4C9-F1
#
_cell.length_a   1.000
_cell.length_b   1.000
_cell.length_c   1.000
_cell.angle_alpha   90.00
_cell.angle_beta   90.00
_cell.angle_gamma   90.00
#
_symmetry.space_group_name_H-M   'P 1'
#
loop_
_entity.id
_entity.type
_entity.pdbx_description
1 polymer ?
#
loop_
_entity_poly.entity_id
_entity_poly.type
_entity_poly.pdbx_seq_one_letter_code
_entity_poly.pdbx_strand_id
1 'polypeptide(L)'
;YYVQEYYIMTDVDNQKQDGRVRNWSWIVYPDSAPENWRSILDETGEKWIESPLHDKDINETTNEIKKPHWHIIVSFKNKKSYEQALDIAKQLNSPDPIKVASLQGAVQYLWHRNNPEKYQYDKSEVVAHNGFKYRQYLTDMF
;
A
#
# COMPACT_ATOMS: atom_id res chain seq x y z
N TYR A 1 26.80 -39.58 -24.55
CA TYR A 1 25.47 -39.80 -23.95
C TYR A 1 25.28 -39.17 -22.56
N TYR A 2 26.32 -38.85 -21.78
CA TYR A 2 26.17 -38.22 -20.44
C TYR A 2 26.19 -36.67 -20.39
N VAL A 3 26.50 -36.00 -21.51
CA VAL A 3 26.69 -34.52 -21.53
C VAL A 3 25.42 -33.73 -21.87
N GLN A 4 24.42 -34.35 -22.49
CA GLN A 4 23.19 -33.65 -22.91
C GLN A 4 22.22 -33.44 -21.74
N GLU A 5 22.15 -34.36 -20.79
CA GLU A 5 21.19 -34.26 -19.67
C GLU A 5 21.58 -33.16 -18.66
N TYR A 6 22.89 -32.88 -18.51
CA TYR A 6 23.37 -31.82 -17.61
C TYR A 6 23.09 -30.41 -18.15
N TYR A 7 22.95 -30.25 -19.46
CA TYR A 7 22.64 -28.95 -20.08
C TYR A 7 21.12 -28.66 -20.08
N ILE A 8 20.28 -29.67 -19.88
CA ILE A 8 18.81 -29.51 -19.90
C ILE A 8 18.27 -29.16 -18.50
N MET A 9 19.02 -29.42 -17.43
CA MET A 9 18.62 -29.12 -16.04
C MET A 9 18.87 -27.67 -15.59
N THR A 10 19.46 -26.80 -16.44
CA THR A 10 19.73 -25.40 -16.07
C THR A 10 18.70 -24.38 -16.58
N ASP A 11 17.77 -24.80 -17.45
CA ASP A 11 16.82 -23.90 -18.12
C ASP A 11 15.35 -24.09 -17.70
N VAL A 12 15.08 -24.98 -16.74
CA VAL A 12 13.74 -25.18 -16.17
C VAL A 12 13.75 -24.61 -14.74
N ASP A 13 12.90 -23.62 -14.49
CA ASP A 13 12.61 -23.00 -13.17
C ASP A 13 13.56 -21.95 -12.58
N ASN A 14 14.01 -20.99 -13.40
CA ASN A 14 14.24 -19.64 -12.88
C ASN A 14 13.48 -18.56 -13.66
N GLN A 15 12.23 -18.86 -14.04
CA GLN A 15 11.26 -17.79 -14.26
C GLN A 15 10.93 -17.17 -12.90
N LYS A 16 11.82 -16.32 -12.37
CA LYS A 16 11.49 -15.41 -11.28
C LYS A 16 10.20 -14.71 -11.67
N GLN A 17 9.11 -15.06 -10.98
CA GLN A 17 7.83 -14.40 -11.14
C GLN A 17 8.09 -12.89 -11.11
N ASP A 18 7.55 -12.16 -12.10
CA ASP A 18 7.64 -10.70 -12.15
C ASP A 18 7.05 -10.12 -10.86
N GLY A 19 7.92 -9.85 -9.88
CA GLY A 19 7.54 -9.41 -8.54
C GLY A 19 6.96 -8.00 -8.50
N ARG A 20 6.84 -7.35 -9.66
CA ARG A 20 6.34 -6.00 -9.83
C ARG A 20 4.82 -5.98 -9.78
N VAL A 21 4.28 -5.05 -9.01
CA VAL A 21 2.83 -4.85 -8.87
C VAL A 21 2.45 -3.40 -9.14
N ARG A 22 1.17 -3.17 -9.46
CA ARG A 22 0.62 -1.83 -9.75
C ARG A 22 0.28 -1.07 -8.47
N ASN A 23 -0.17 -1.77 -7.44
CA ASN A 23 -0.71 -1.14 -6.24
C ASN A 23 0.19 -1.45 -5.07
N TRP A 24 0.54 -0.41 -4.33
CA TRP A 24 1.42 -0.47 -3.17
C TRP A 24 0.81 0.36 -2.05
N SER A 25 1.13 -0.01 -0.81
CA SER A 25 0.68 0.70 0.38
C SER A 25 1.87 1.05 1.28
N TRP A 26 1.75 2.18 1.97
CA TRP A 26 2.71 2.67 2.95
C TRP A 26 1.99 3.09 4.22
N ILE A 27 2.73 3.12 5.32
CA ILE A 27 2.32 3.73 6.58
C ILE A 27 3.12 5.01 6.77
N VAL A 28 2.45 6.14 6.96
CA VAL A 28 3.13 7.42 7.22
C VAL A 28 2.84 7.84 8.66
N TYR A 29 3.90 8.09 9.43
CA TYR A 29 3.77 8.55 10.82
C TYR A 29 3.92 10.08 10.90
N PRO A 30 3.03 10.79 11.60
CA PRO A 30 3.10 12.25 11.71
C PRO A 30 4.40 12.80 12.30
N ASP A 31 5.10 12.02 13.13
CA ASP A 31 6.29 12.46 13.86
C ASP A 31 7.62 12.14 13.15
N SER A 32 7.60 11.32 12.10
CA SER A 32 8.81 10.98 11.32
C SER A 32 8.74 11.40 9.86
N ALA A 33 7.54 11.58 9.31
CA ALA A 33 7.36 11.99 7.93
C ALA A 33 7.93 13.40 7.69
N PRO A 34 8.55 13.66 6.53
CA PRO A 34 8.94 15.02 6.16
C PRO A 34 7.69 15.90 6.01
N GLU A 35 7.79 17.19 6.32
CA GLU A 35 6.64 18.12 6.27
C GLU A 35 5.94 18.14 4.90
N ASN A 36 6.71 17.94 3.82
CA ASN A 36 6.22 17.93 2.45
C ASN A 36 5.88 16.53 1.91
N TRP A 37 5.66 15.51 2.76
CA TRP A 37 5.44 14.13 2.33
C TRP A 37 4.29 13.96 1.32
N ARG A 38 3.22 14.78 1.43
CA ARG A 38 2.13 14.78 0.45
C ARG A 38 2.59 15.27 -0.92
N SER A 39 3.38 16.34 -0.94
CA SER A 39 3.97 16.86 -2.18
C SER A 39 4.87 15.83 -2.86
N ILE A 40 5.65 15.07 -2.09
CA ILE A 40 6.49 13.97 -2.63
C ILE A 40 5.63 12.96 -3.40
N LEU A 41 4.45 12.61 -2.89
CA LEU A 41 3.51 11.70 -3.56
C LEU A 41 2.79 12.37 -4.73
N ASP A 42 2.37 13.62 -4.58
CA ASP A 42 1.71 14.37 -5.65
C ASP A 42 2.63 14.55 -6.87
N GLU A 43 3.91 14.84 -6.65
CA GLU A 43 4.94 15.01 -7.68
C GLU A 43 5.22 13.72 -8.49
N THR A 44 4.86 12.54 -7.97
CA THR A 44 4.93 11.30 -8.77
C THR A 44 3.98 11.34 -9.97
N GLY A 45 2.94 12.16 -9.92
CA GLY A 45 1.86 12.22 -10.91
C GLY A 45 0.95 10.98 -10.92
N GLU A 46 1.16 10.05 -9.99
CA GLU A 46 0.40 8.80 -9.89
C GLU A 46 -0.84 9.02 -9.02
N LYS A 47 -1.86 8.17 -9.22
CA LYS A 47 -3.11 8.25 -8.47
C LYS A 47 -2.89 7.64 -7.10
N TRP A 48 -3.24 8.36 -6.04
CA TRP A 48 -3.10 7.87 -4.68
C TRP A 48 -4.20 8.36 -3.74
N ILE A 49 -4.29 7.72 -2.58
CA ILE A 49 -5.33 7.97 -1.58
C ILE A 49 -4.74 7.78 -0.16
N GLU A 50 -5.19 8.59 0.78
CA GLU A 50 -4.85 8.49 2.20
C GLU A 50 -6.09 8.23 3.06
N SER A 51 -5.89 7.44 4.12
CA SER A 51 -6.88 7.28 5.19
C SER A 51 -7.04 8.57 6.00
N PRO A 52 -8.06 8.64 6.87
CA PRO A 52 -8.03 9.50 8.04
C PRO A 52 -6.78 9.21 8.89
N LEU A 53 -6.49 10.07 9.88
CA LEU A 53 -5.45 9.73 10.85
C LEU A 53 -5.93 8.55 11.70
N HIS A 54 -5.24 7.42 11.63
CA HIS A 54 -5.52 6.26 12.47
C HIS A 54 -4.88 6.45 13.84
N ASP A 55 -5.63 7.01 14.78
CA ASP A 55 -5.21 7.34 16.15
C ASP A 55 -5.88 6.48 17.24
N LYS A 56 -6.78 5.57 16.86
CA LYS A 56 -7.57 4.71 17.77
C LYS A 56 -7.35 3.22 17.51
N ASP A 57 -6.35 2.88 16.70
CA ASP A 57 -6.02 1.50 16.42
C ASP A 57 -5.45 0.82 17.67
N ILE A 58 -5.93 -0.38 17.98
CA ILE A 58 -5.46 -1.16 19.13
C ILE A 58 -4.51 -2.27 18.65
N ASN A 59 -3.41 -2.46 19.36
CA ASN A 59 -2.54 -3.61 19.19
C ASN A 59 -3.24 -4.86 19.77
N GLU A 60 -3.51 -5.84 18.92
CA GLU A 60 -4.26 -7.04 19.29
C GLU A 60 -3.52 -7.93 20.32
N THR A 61 -2.20 -7.78 20.46
CA THR A 61 -1.39 -8.56 21.42
C THR A 61 -1.17 -7.81 22.72
N THR A 62 -0.84 -6.51 22.68
CA THR A 62 -0.53 -5.73 23.89
C THR A 62 -1.75 -4.99 24.46
N ASN A 63 -2.83 -4.89 23.69
CA ASN A 63 -4.01 -4.08 23.99
C ASN A 63 -3.73 -2.57 24.15
N GLU A 64 -2.57 -2.11 23.69
CA GLU A 64 -2.18 -0.70 23.71
C GLU A 64 -2.62 0.02 22.43
N ILE A 65 -2.83 1.33 22.53
CA ILE A 65 -3.10 2.18 21.36
C ILE A 65 -1.84 2.21 20.49
N LYS A 66 -2.00 1.92 19.21
CA LYS A 66 -0.93 2.03 18.21
C LYS A 66 -0.57 3.49 18.00
N LYS A 67 0.68 3.70 17.62
CA LYS A 67 1.17 5.02 17.20
C LYS A 67 0.28 5.60 16.07
N PRO A 68 -0.13 6.87 16.14
CA PRO A 68 -0.93 7.50 15.10
C PRO A 68 -0.27 7.41 13.74
N HIS A 69 -1.03 7.05 12.71
CA HIS A 69 -0.50 6.86 11.36
C HIS A 69 -1.54 7.06 10.26
N TRP A 70 -1.09 7.33 9.04
CA TRP A 70 -1.91 7.26 7.84
C TRP A 70 -1.60 5.99 7.05
N HIS A 71 -2.63 5.33 6.54
CA HIS A 71 -2.50 4.36 5.48
C HIS A 71 -2.55 5.08 4.13
N ILE A 72 -1.53 4.83 3.30
CA ILE A 72 -1.43 5.37 1.95
C ILE A 72 -1.57 4.24 0.95
N ILE A 73 -2.25 4.46 -0.16
CA ILE A 73 -2.30 3.53 -1.30
C ILE A 73 -1.99 4.31 -2.57
N VAL A 74 -0.98 3.86 -3.31
CA VAL A 74 -0.64 4.41 -4.63
C VAL A 74 -0.94 3.37 -5.70
N SER A 75 -1.63 3.78 -6.76
CA SER A 75 -1.92 2.97 -7.94
C SER A 75 -1.14 3.49 -9.14
N PHE A 76 -0.04 2.81 -9.46
CA PHE A 76 0.87 3.21 -10.52
C PHE A 76 0.35 2.85 -11.91
N LYS A 77 0.54 3.76 -12.87
CA LYS A 77 0.28 3.51 -14.30
C LYS A 77 1.05 2.31 -14.84
N ASN A 78 2.29 2.11 -14.37
CA ASN A 78 3.13 0.97 -14.72
C ASN A 78 3.55 0.24 -13.44
N LYS A 79 3.62 -1.10 -13.50
CA LYS A 79 4.05 -1.91 -12.36
C LYS A 79 5.42 -1.45 -11.84
N LYS A 80 5.57 -1.35 -10.52
CA LYS A 80 6.83 -1.01 -9.83
C LYS A 80 7.42 -2.24 -9.15
N SER A 81 8.74 -2.34 -9.15
CA SER A 81 9.45 -3.35 -8.33
C SER A 81 9.40 -2.98 -6.85
N TYR A 82 9.81 -3.92 -5.99
CA TYR A 82 9.90 -3.65 -4.55
C TYR A 82 10.90 -2.53 -4.26
N GLU A 83 12.05 -2.54 -4.93
CA GLU A 83 13.11 -1.55 -4.76
C GLU A 83 12.62 -0.15 -5.12
N GLN A 84 11.86 -0.03 -6.22
CA GLN A 84 11.25 1.25 -6.61
C GLN A 84 10.22 1.75 -5.59
N ALA A 85 9.44 0.84 -5.00
CA ALA A 85 8.50 1.21 -3.94
C ALA A 85 9.24 1.55 -2.63
N LEU A 86 10.35 0.87 -2.35
CA LEU A 86 11.19 1.10 -1.17
C LEU A 86 11.88 2.47 -1.24
N ASP A 87 12.26 2.93 -2.44
CA ASP A 87 12.83 4.27 -2.60
C ASP A 87 11.81 5.38 -2.31
N ILE A 88 10.51 5.14 -2.53
CA ILE A 88 9.45 6.04 -2.07
C ILE A 88 9.33 5.95 -0.54
N ALA A 89 9.38 4.75 0.03
CA ALA A 89 9.32 4.59 1.49
C ALA A 89 10.40 5.38 2.23
N LYS A 90 11.65 5.33 1.72
CA LYS A 90 12.78 6.11 2.24
C LYS A 90 12.51 7.63 2.19
N GLN A 91 11.93 8.13 1.09
CA GLN A 91 11.59 9.56 0.97
C GLN A 91 10.51 9.98 1.96
N LEU A 92 9.60 9.08 2.32
CA LEU A 92 8.52 9.35 3.28
C LEU A 92 8.94 9.13 4.74
N ASN A 93 10.17 8.66 5.00
CA ASN A 93 10.58 8.11 6.30
C ASN A 93 9.57 7.07 6.83
N SER A 94 9.02 6.25 5.94
CA SER A 94 8.05 5.21 6.27
C SER A 94 8.72 3.86 6.48
N PRO A 95 8.05 2.90 7.14
CA PRO A 95 8.39 1.48 7.03
C PRO A 95 8.35 0.98 5.58
N ASP A 96 8.82 -0.25 5.41
CA ASP A 96 8.84 -0.94 4.12
C ASP A 96 7.45 -1.02 3.46
N PRO A 97 7.38 -0.84 2.13
CA PRO A 97 6.13 -0.84 1.39
C PRO A 97 5.50 -2.22 1.29
N ILE A 98 4.17 -2.28 1.29
CA ILE A 98 3.42 -3.52 1.18
C ILE A 98 2.75 -3.63 -0.19
N LYS A 99 2.87 -4.80 -0.84
CA LYS A 99 2.17 -5.10 -2.09
C LYS A 99 0.67 -5.18 -1.83
N VAL A 100 -0.14 -4.45 -2.61
CA VAL A 100 -1.59 -4.51 -2.50
C VAL A 100 -2.13 -5.53 -3.50
N ALA A 101 -2.57 -6.68 -2.99
CA ALA A 101 -3.17 -7.75 -3.80
C ALA A 101 -4.60 -7.40 -4.25
N SER A 102 -5.42 -6.86 -3.35
CA SER A 102 -6.79 -6.38 -3.64
C SER A 102 -6.89 -4.89 -3.38
N LEU A 103 -7.00 -4.10 -4.45
CA LEU A 103 -7.16 -2.65 -4.33
C LEU A 103 -8.46 -2.28 -3.63
N GLN A 104 -9.55 -3.01 -3.88
CA GLN A 104 -10.83 -2.78 -3.20
C GLN A 104 -10.69 -3.01 -1.70
N GLY A 105 -10.10 -4.14 -1.30
CA GLY A 105 -9.91 -4.46 0.12
C GLY A 105 -9.04 -3.43 0.82
N ALA A 106 -7.93 -3.01 0.19
CA ALA A 106 -7.04 -2.00 0.74
C ALA A 106 -7.75 -0.64 0.89
N VAL A 107 -8.49 -0.18 -0.13
CA VAL A 107 -9.24 1.09 -0.04
C VAL A 107 -10.29 1.03 1.06
N GLN A 108 -11.06 -0.05 1.16
CA GLN A 108 -12.07 -0.22 2.22
C GLN A 108 -11.45 -0.33 3.62
N TYR A 109 -10.19 -0.75 3.72
CA TYR A 109 -9.45 -0.82 4.97
C TYR A 109 -9.07 0.57 5.51
N LEU A 110 -9.00 1.61 4.67
CA LEU A 110 -8.67 2.99 5.08
C LEU A 110 -9.65 3.57 6.12
N TRP A 111 -10.83 2.98 6.27
CA TRP A 111 -11.77 3.32 7.35
C TRP A 111 -12.27 2.08 8.09
N HIS A 112 -11.52 0.98 8.01
CA HIS A 112 -11.79 -0.31 8.64
C HIS A 112 -13.14 -0.98 8.30
N ARG A 113 -13.73 -0.64 7.14
CA ARG A 113 -15.07 -1.10 6.73
C ARG A 113 -15.34 -2.59 6.93
N ASN A 114 -14.37 -3.42 6.55
CA ASN A 114 -14.54 -4.88 6.50
C ASN A 114 -14.01 -5.57 7.77
N ASN A 115 -13.67 -4.80 8.80
CA ASN A 115 -13.16 -5.34 10.06
C ASN A 115 -13.93 -4.73 11.23
N PRO A 116 -15.12 -5.28 11.57
CA PRO A 116 -16.04 -4.68 12.54
C PRO A 116 -15.48 -4.61 13.97
N GLU A 117 -14.49 -5.45 14.28
CA GLU A 117 -13.80 -5.47 15.58
C GLU A 117 -12.84 -4.27 15.76
N LYS A 118 -12.48 -3.59 14.67
CA LYS A 118 -11.62 -2.40 14.70
C LYS A 118 -12.45 -1.14 14.77
N TYR A 119 -11.87 -0.09 15.35
CA TYR A 119 -12.45 1.24 15.33
C TYR A 119 -12.78 1.67 13.89
N GLN A 120 -14.02 2.07 13.64
CA GLN A 120 -14.49 2.51 12.33
C GLN A 120 -14.24 4.01 12.19
N TYR A 121 -13.36 4.41 11.28
CA TYR A 121 -13.09 5.82 10.98
C TYR A 121 -14.14 6.40 10.05
N ASP A 122 -14.24 7.73 10.00
CA ASP A 122 -15.14 8.39 9.06
C ASP A 122 -14.58 8.32 7.64
N LYS A 123 -15.34 7.68 6.76
CA LYS A 123 -15.05 7.61 5.32
C LYS A 123 -15.01 9.00 4.66
N SER A 124 -15.67 10.01 5.23
CA SER A 124 -15.66 11.38 4.71
C SER A 124 -14.28 12.05 4.82
N GLU A 125 -13.43 11.56 5.75
CA GLU A 125 -12.08 12.06 5.99
C GLU A 125 -11.01 11.40 5.09
N VAL A 126 -11.40 10.43 4.24
CA VAL A 126 -10.52 9.84 3.23
C VAL A 126 -10.23 10.87 2.13
N VAL A 127 -8.96 11.13 1.85
CA VAL A 127 -8.54 12.13 0.86
C VAL A 127 -7.96 11.44 -0.38
N ALA A 128 -8.49 11.80 -1.55
CA ALA A 128 -8.06 11.26 -2.83
C ALA A 128 -7.27 12.30 -3.62
N HIS A 129 -6.14 11.90 -4.17
CA HIS A 129 -5.17 12.76 -4.85
C HIS A 129 -5.00 12.36 -6.32
N ASN A 130 -4.53 13.29 -7.14
CA ASN A 130 -4.24 13.08 -8.56
C ASN A 130 -5.36 12.38 -9.37
N GLY A 131 -6.62 12.63 -8.97
CA GLY A 131 -7.80 12.05 -9.60
C GLY A 131 -8.05 10.58 -9.30
N PHE A 132 -7.56 10.06 -8.16
CA PHE A 132 -7.93 8.73 -7.68
C PHE A 132 -9.45 8.64 -7.43
N LYS A 133 -10.13 7.74 -8.16
CA LYS A 133 -11.59 7.58 -8.08
C LYS A 133 -11.95 6.45 -7.12
N TYR A 134 -12.03 6.73 -5.83
CA TYR A 134 -12.30 5.69 -4.83
C TYR A 134 -13.77 5.30 -4.70
N ARG A 135 -14.69 6.10 -5.25
CA ARG A 135 -16.14 5.85 -5.17
C ARG A 135 -16.56 4.48 -5.70
N GLN A 136 -15.85 3.95 -6.69
CA GLN A 136 -16.10 2.62 -7.24
C GLN A 136 -15.84 1.47 -6.26
N TYR A 137 -15.07 1.72 -5.19
CA TYR A 137 -14.77 0.72 -4.15
C TYR A 137 -15.73 0.81 -2.96
N LEU A 138 -16.74 1.69 -3.02
CA LEU A 138 -17.64 1.93 -1.90
C LEU A 138 -18.81 0.96 -1.82
N THR A 139 -18.86 -0.06 -2.69
CA THR A 139 -20.02 -0.95 -2.93
C THR A 139 -20.86 -1.21 -1.68
N ASP A 140 -21.87 -0.36 -1.51
CA ASP A 140 -23.22 -0.75 -1.20
C ASP A 140 -23.87 -0.86 -2.59
N MET A 141 -24.04 -2.07 -3.13
CA MET A 141 -25.00 -2.21 -4.22
C MET A 141 -26.35 -1.94 -3.58
N PHE A 142 -27.00 -0.86 -4.04
CA PHE A 142 -28.41 -0.59 -3.74
C PHE A 142 -29.29 -1.79 -4.12
#